data_AF-X0YRM9-F1
#
_entry.id   AF-X0YRM9-F1
#
_cell.length_a   1.000
_cell.length_b   1.000
_cell.length_c   1.000
_cell.angle_alpha   90.00
_cell.angle_beta   90.00
_cell.angle_gamma   90.00
#
_symmetry.space_group_name_H-M   'P 1'
#
loop_
_entity.id
_entity.type
_entity.pdbx_description
1 polymer ?
#
loop_
_entity_poly.entity_id
_entity_poly.type
_entity_poly.pdbx_seq_one_letter_code
_entity_poly.pdbx_strand_id
1 'polypeptide(L)'
;MTTKILYLTLKRKWFDLIAKGEKRIEYREVKPYWTRRLLDKDGIIKAFDEIHFRNGYGKDAPLLKTEWWGMVENNGMYEILIGDVIK
;
A
#
# COMPACT_ATOMS: atom_id res chain seq x y z
N MET A 1 15.58 -14.33 5.58
CA MET A 1 14.74 -13.29 6.21
C MET A 1 13.38 -13.31 5.52
N THR A 2 12.30 -13.04 6.24
CA THR A 2 10.93 -13.11 5.68
C THR A 2 10.50 -11.73 5.23
N THR A 3 10.20 -11.55 3.94
CA THR A 3 9.67 -10.31 3.38
C THR A 3 8.34 -9.92 4.04
N LYS A 4 8.24 -8.69 4.53
CA LYS A 4 7.05 -8.14 5.16
C LYS A 4 6.26 -7.32 4.15
N ILE A 5 5.05 -7.79 3.84
CA ILE A 5 4.26 -7.29 2.71
C ILE A 5 3.00 -6.58 3.20
N LEU A 6 2.71 -5.40 2.63
CA LEU A 6 1.42 -4.73 2.78
C LEU A 6 0.49 -5.06 1.60
N TYR A 7 -0.59 -5.79 1.87
CA TYR A 7 -1.57 -6.16 0.83
C TYR A 7 -2.71 -5.14 0.70
N LEU A 8 -2.95 -4.59 -0.49
CA LEU A 8 -4.00 -3.60 -0.73
C LEU A 8 -4.85 -3.99 -1.93
N THR A 9 -6.17 -4.11 -1.74
CA THR A 9 -7.10 -4.26 -2.87
C THR A 9 -7.52 -2.88 -3.37
N LEU A 10 -7.43 -2.67 -4.68
CA LEU A 10 -7.76 -1.41 -5.36
C LEU A 10 -8.82 -1.60 -6.44
N LYS A 11 -9.50 -0.50 -6.76
CA LYS A 11 -10.26 -0.38 -8.00
C LYS A 11 -9.28 -0.29 -9.18
N ARG A 12 -9.68 -0.85 -10.33
CA ARG A 12 -8.89 -0.91 -11.57
C ARG A 12 -8.19 0.39 -11.94
N LYS A 13 -8.90 1.54 -11.89
CA LYS A 13 -8.33 2.85 -12.22
C LYS A 13 -7.02 3.13 -11.45
N TRP A 14 -7.01 2.89 -10.14
CA TRP A 14 -5.84 3.18 -9.30
C TRP A 14 -4.73 2.17 -9.51
N PHE A 15 -5.11 0.89 -9.65
CA PHE A 15 -4.19 -0.18 -9.99
C PHE A 15 -3.43 0.12 -11.28
N ASP A 16 -4.16 0.51 -12.34
CA ASP A 16 -3.57 0.80 -13.65
C ASP A 16 -2.63 2.02 -13.59
N LEU A 17 -2.97 3.06 -12.80
CA LEU A 17 -2.10 4.23 -12.62
C LEU A 17 -0.81 3.91 -11.86
N ILE A 18 -0.87 3.00 -10.87
CA ILE A 18 0.33 2.55 -10.15
C ILE A 18 1.17 1.66 -11.07
N ALA A 19 0.54 0.77 -11.84
CA ALA A 19 1.23 -0.11 -12.78
C ALA A 19 2.02 0.67 -13.85
N LYS A 20 1.55 1.86 -14.23
CA LYS A 20 2.25 2.78 -15.13
C LYS A 20 3.29 3.67 -14.44
N GLY A 21 3.39 3.64 -13.12
CA GLY A 21 4.25 4.52 -12.34
C GLY A 21 3.78 5.98 -12.24
N GLU A 22 2.56 6.28 -12.69
CA GLU A 22 1.97 7.63 -12.68
C GLU A 22 1.46 8.01 -11.28
N LYS A 23 1.01 7.03 -10.48
CA LYS A 23 0.55 7.24 -9.09
C LYS A 23 1.59 6.73 -8.09
N ARG A 24 2.18 7.65 -7.33
CA ARG A 24 3.24 7.38 -6.34
C ARG A 24 2.80 7.46 -4.87
N ILE A 25 1.54 7.81 -4.61
CA ILE A 25 0.97 7.89 -3.26
C ILE A 25 -0.37 7.17 -3.23
N GLU A 26 -0.59 6.27 -2.29
CA GLU A 26 -1.90 5.70 -1.96
C GLU A 26 -2.44 6.32 -0.68
N TYR A 27 -3.66 6.85 -0.73
CA TYR A 27 -4.28 7.53 0.40
C TYR A 27 -5.23 6.60 1.14
N ARG A 28 -5.14 6.56 2.46
CA ARG A 28 -6.10 5.88 3.33
C ARG A 28 -6.51 6.78 4.48
N GLU A 29 -7.80 6.97 4.67
CA GLU A 29 -8.35 7.69 5.83
C GLU A 29 -7.88 7.04 7.13
N VAL A 30 -7.50 7.87 8.11
CA VAL A 30 -7.10 7.43 9.44
C VAL A 30 -8.32 6.81 10.14
N LYS A 31 -8.40 5.48 10.05
CA LYS A 31 -9.44 4.65 10.65
C LYS A 31 -8.82 3.50 11.43
N PRO A 32 -9.49 2.97 12.47
CA PRO A 32 -8.94 1.89 13.31
C PRO A 32 -8.44 0.68 12.53
N TYR A 33 -9.10 0.34 11.42
CA TYR A 33 -8.66 -0.71 10.52
C TYR A 33 -7.28 -0.43 9.89
N TRP A 34 -7.06 0.78 9.36
CA TRP A 34 -5.79 1.16 8.73
C TRP A 34 -4.70 1.38 9.76
N THR A 35 -5.02 2.03 10.89
CA THR A 35 -4.08 2.24 12.00
C THR A 35 -3.48 0.92 12.48
N ARG A 36 -4.30 -0.10 12.76
CA ARG A 36 -3.79 -1.43 13.18
C ARG A 36 -2.92 -2.13 12.14
N ARG A 37 -3.11 -1.82 10.85
CA ARG A 37 -2.35 -2.42 9.77
C ARG A 37 -1.01 -1.72 9.57
N LEU A 38 -0.99 -0.39 9.65
CA LEU A 38 0.15 0.46 9.30
C LEU A 38 1.03 0.82 10.50
N LEU A 39 0.48 0.88 11.71
CA LEU A 39 1.20 1.18 12.95
C LEU A 39 1.24 -0.04 13.88
N ASP A 40 2.35 -0.19 14.60
CA ASP A 40 2.45 -1.17 15.68
C ASP A 40 1.73 -0.70 16.96
N LYS A 41 1.88 -1.47 18.04
CA LYS A 41 1.20 -1.21 19.31
C LYS A 41 1.65 0.09 19.99
N ASP A 42 2.84 0.58 19.65
CA ASP A 42 3.45 1.77 20.23
C ASP A 42 3.22 3.00 19.34
N GLY A 43 2.43 2.84 18.26
CA GLY A 43 2.13 3.91 17.30
C GLY A 43 3.23 4.15 16.28
N ILE A 44 4.24 3.28 16.21
CA ILE A 44 5.35 3.41 15.27
C ILE A 44 4.96 2.79 13.92
N ILE A 45 5.37 3.45 12.83
CA ILE A 45 5.13 2.96 11.47
C ILE A 45 5.80 1.60 11.30
N LYS A 46 5.00 0.61 10.89
CA LYS A 46 5.53 -0.70 10.54
C LYS A 46 6.40 -0.58 9.30
N ALA A 47 7.65 -1.02 9.41
CA ALA A 47 8.48 -1.26 8.24
C ALA A 47 7.87 -2.40 7.40
N PHE A 48 7.69 -2.15 6.10
CA PHE A 48 7.36 -3.14 5.08
C PHE A 48 8.47 -3.11 4.03
N ASP A 49 8.66 -4.20 3.32
CA ASP A 49 9.59 -4.29 2.20
C ASP A 49 8.86 -4.02 0.88
N GLU A 50 7.61 -4.52 0.76
CA GLU A 50 6.84 -4.48 -0.47
C GLU A 50 5.38 -4.09 -0.22
N ILE A 51 4.75 -3.51 -1.24
CA ILE A 51 3.29 -3.35 -1.33
C ILE A 51 2.77 -4.26 -2.45
N HIS A 52 1.75 -5.05 -2.12
CA HIS A 52 1.09 -5.94 -3.06
C HIS A 52 -0.32 -5.42 -3.34
N PHE A 53 -0.49 -4.78 -4.49
CA PHE A 53 -1.77 -4.29 -4.95
C PHE A 53 -2.53 -5.38 -5.70
N ARG A 54 -3.80 -5.62 -5.35
CA ARG A 54 -4.70 -6.54 -6.05
C ARG A 54 -5.79 -5.78 -6.80
N ASN A 55 -6.03 -6.11 -8.06
CA ASN A 55 -7.06 -5.46 -8.89
C ASN A 55 -8.46 -6.05 -8.62
N GLY A 56 -9.10 -5.59 -7.54
CA GLY A 56 -10.41 -6.08 -7.10
C GLY A 56 -10.37 -7.41 -6.34
N TYR A 57 -11.54 -8.00 -6.10
CA TYR A 57 -11.73 -9.17 -5.22
C TYR A 57 -11.86 -10.50 -5.96
N GLY A 58 -11.84 -10.50 -7.30
CA GLY A 58 -11.95 -11.74 -8.09
C GLY A 58 -10.83 -12.72 -7.77
N LYS A 59 -11.11 -14.03 -7.82
CA LYS A 59 -10.17 -15.10 -7.45
C LYS A 59 -8.82 -14.95 -8.16
N ASP A 60 -8.87 -14.69 -9.46
CA ASP A 60 -7.69 -14.56 -10.34
C ASP A 60 -7.36 -13.08 -10.64
N ALA A 61 -7.75 -12.18 -9.75
CA ALA A 61 -7.48 -10.75 -9.88
C ALA A 61 -5.97 -10.49 -9.98
N PRO A 62 -5.51 -9.70 -10.97
CA PRO A 62 -4.11 -9.34 -11.12
C PRO A 62 -3.49 -8.77 -9.84
N LEU A 63 -2.22 -9.11 -9.63
CA LEU A 63 -1.38 -8.62 -8.54
C LEU A 63 -0.26 -7.76 -9.11
N LEU A 64 -0.02 -6.60 -8.52
CA LEU A 64 1.11 -5.72 -8.81
C LEU A 64 1.95 -5.59 -7.54
N LYS A 65 3.26 -5.78 -7.66
CA LYS A 65 4.19 -5.61 -6.55
C LYS A 65 4.98 -4.32 -6.75
N THR A 66 5.16 -3.57 -5.67
CA THR A 66 6.00 -2.38 -5.65
C THR A 66 6.87 -2.38 -4.40
N GLU A 67 7.92 -1.57 -4.42
CA GLU A 67 8.65 -1.24 -3.21
C GLU A 67 7.77 -0.43 -2.24
N TRP A 68 8.06 -0.57 -0.94
CA TRP A 68 7.57 0.32 0.10
C TRP A 68 8.59 1.44 0.36
N TRP A 69 8.22 2.69 0.06
CA TRP A 69 9.10 3.84 0.32
C TRP A 69 8.79 4.56 1.64
N GLY A 70 7.76 4.13 2.36
CA GLY A 70 7.37 4.72 3.63
C GLY A 70 5.92 5.18 3.66
N MET A 71 5.59 5.92 4.71
CA MET A 71 4.29 6.53 4.90
C MET A 71 4.43 7.80 5.73
N VAL A 72 3.55 8.76 5.48
CA VAL A 72 3.34 9.90 6.38
C VAL A 72 1.87 9.99 6.75
N GLU A 73 1.57 10.53 7.94
CA GLU A 73 0.22 10.92 8.32
C GLU A 73 0.07 12.43 8.12
N ASN A 74 -0.95 12.84 7.39
CA ASN A 74 -1.21 14.23 7.06
C ASN A 74 -2.72 14.47 6.93
N ASN A 75 -3.24 15.49 7.63
CA ASN A 75 -4.63 15.92 7.54
C ASN A 75 -5.67 14.77 7.64
N GLY A 76 -5.46 13.83 8.56
CA GLY A 76 -6.37 12.69 8.76
C GLY A 76 -6.26 11.59 7.69
N MET A 77 -5.21 11.61 6.87
CA MET A 77 -4.91 10.62 5.85
C MET A 77 -3.53 10.01 6.08
N TYR A 78 -3.43 8.70 5.94
CA TYR A 78 -2.17 8.02 5.68
C TYR A 78 -1.84 8.15 4.19
N GLU A 79 -0.69 8.72 3.90
CA GLU A 79 -0.10 8.82 2.57
C GLU A 79 0.99 7.75 2.45
N ILE A 80 0.64 6.63 1.83
CA ILE A 80 1.54 5.51 1.60
C ILE A 80 2.38 5.81 0.36
N LEU A 81 3.71 5.87 0.52
CA LEU A 81 4.65 6.15 -0.55
C LEU A 81 4.96 4.87 -1.32
N ILE A 82 4.66 4.90 -2.62
CA ILE A 82 4.77 3.77 -3.53
C ILE A 82 6.05 3.92 -4.33
N GLY A 83 6.94 2.94 -4.20
CA GLY A 83 8.17 2.91 -4.96
C GLY A 83 8.01 2.29 -6.34
N ASP A 84 9.12 1.76 -6.88
CA ASP A 84 9.11 1.20 -8.22
C ASP A 84 8.42 -0.16 -8.28
N VAL A 85 7.93 -0.50 -9.46
CA VAL A 85 7.31 -1.79 -9.73
C VAL A 85 8.40 -2.86 -9.73
N ILE A 86 8.19 -3.91 -8.93
CA ILE A 86 9.11 -5.03 -8.81
C ILE A 86 8.76 -6.07 -9.89
N LYS A 87 9.77 -6.55 -10.60
CA LYS A 87 9.64 -7.59 -11.63
C LYS A 87 9.71 -9.00 -11.05
#